data_AF-A0A947C767-F1
#
_entry.id   AF-A0A947C767-F1
#
_cell.length_a   1.000
_cell.length_b   1.000
_cell.length_c   1.000
_cell.angle_alpha   90.00
_cell.angle_beta   90.00
_cell.angle_gamma   90.00
#
_symmetry.space_group_name_H-M   'P 1'
#
loop_
_entity.id
_entity.type
_entity.pdbx_description
1 polymer ?
#
loop_
_entity_poly.entity_id
_entity_poly.type
_entity_poly.pdbx_seq_one_letter_code
_entity_poly.pdbx_strand_id
1 'polypeptide(L)'
;MLGFLLVVAACGDDGAYEFGFNTTGIQFELFDPTEGIHPSKVTLNNPRNPFREFGVSDDQKFAISGDGGNAGAFYSWATILAKIPIGENQFFAAVKLRDIYESNEVADEDRETVRQMAVNGFQAVLDCFPESLLFDATGTFTFRFATLAYVQILELNGVPQGDWTLVQDTLGNPTAIRSTGVDTLNRDFKCR
;
A
#
# COMPACT_ATOMS: atom_id res chain seq x y z
N MET A 1 -52.70 1.29 -42.63
CA MET A 1 -51.82 2.37 -42.16
C MET A 1 -51.88 2.37 -40.64
N LEU A 2 -50.93 1.72 -39.99
CA LEU A 2 -50.64 1.89 -38.57
C LEU A 2 -49.19 1.42 -38.37
N GLY A 3 -48.26 2.37 -38.36
CA GLY A 3 -46.85 2.14 -38.08
C GLY A 3 -46.64 2.14 -36.58
N PHE A 4 -46.03 1.08 -36.05
CA PHE A 4 -45.52 1.06 -34.69
C PHE A 4 -44.05 1.50 -34.72
N LEU A 5 -43.79 2.68 -34.18
CA LEU A 5 -42.44 3.20 -33.92
C LEU A 5 -41.80 2.38 -32.79
N LEU A 6 -40.67 1.72 -33.10
CA LEU A 6 -39.71 1.25 -32.09
C LEU A 6 -38.88 2.45 -31.63
N VAL A 7 -39.03 2.84 -30.36
CA VAL A 7 -38.09 3.74 -29.69
C VAL A 7 -37.03 2.85 -29.03
N VAL A 8 -35.86 2.74 -29.67
CA VAL A 8 -34.68 2.17 -29.02
C VAL A 8 -34.10 3.27 -28.13
N ALA A 9 -34.40 3.21 -26.84
CA ALA A 9 -33.66 3.95 -25.83
C ALA A 9 -32.31 3.23 -25.64
N ALA A 10 -31.31 3.62 -26.43
CA ALA A 10 -29.93 3.31 -26.11
C ALA A 10 -29.52 4.24 -24.96
N CYS A 11 -29.63 3.75 -23.72
CA CYS A 11 -28.76 4.24 -22.66
C CYS A 11 -27.35 3.86 -23.07
N GLY A 12 -26.61 4.79 -23.68
CA GLY A 12 -25.17 4.66 -23.76
C GLY A 12 -24.67 4.74 -22.32
N ASP A 13 -24.07 3.66 -21.85
CA ASP A 13 -23.24 3.73 -20.65
C ASP A 13 -22.25 4.87 -20.84
N ASP A 14 -22.14 5.74 -19.83
CA ASP A 14 -21.10 6.75 -19.78
C ASP A 14 -19.77 6.03 -19.97
N GLY A 15 -19.11 6.29 -21.10
CA GLY A 15 -17.83 5.68 -21.43
C GLY A 15 -16.84 6.02 -20.33
N ALA A 16 -16.55 5.07 -19.45
CA ALA A 16 -15.45 5.18 -18.52
C ALA A 16 -14.17 5.33 -19.35
N TYR A 17 -13.45 6.43 -19.15
CA TYR A 17 -12.12 6.58 -19.73
C TYR A 17 -11.19 5.56 -19.06
N GLU A 18 -11.07 4.37 -19.65
CA GLU A 18 -10.03 3.43 -19.27
C GLU A 18 -8.69 3.94 -19.81
N PHE A 19 -7.94 4.64 -18.95
CA PHE A 19 -6.49 4.70 -19.14
C PHE A 19 -5.94 3.30 -18.91
N GLY A 20 -5.82 2.53 -20.00
CA GLY A 20 -5.17 1.23 -19.99
C GLY A 20 -3.67 1.42 -19.75
N PHE A 21 -3.26 1.36 -18.48
CA PHE A 21 -1.84 1.18 -18.17
C PHE A 21 -1.47 -0.23 -18.62
N ASN A 22 -0.47 -0.35 -19.50
CA ASN A 22 0.06 -1.67 -19.81
C ASN A 22 0.85 -2.17 -18.59
N THR A 23 0.18 -2.96 -17.75
CA THR A 23 0.77 -3.59 -16.58
C THR A 23 1.39 -4.96 -16.87
N THR A 24 1.30 -5.42 -18.13
CA THR A 24 1.80 -6.74 -18.53
C THR A 24 3.33 -6.76 -18.47
N GLY A 25 3.88 -7.73 -17.75
CA GLY A 25 5.32 -7.96 -17.70
C GLY A 25 6.10 -6.96 -16.84
N ILE A 26 5.44 -6.16 -16.00
CA ILE A 26 6.13 -5.37 -14.99
C ILE A 26 6.81 -6.34 -14.01
N GLN A 27 8.11 -6.15 -13.82
CA GLN A 27 8.91 -6.88 -12.84
C GLN A 27 9.46 -5.92 -11.80
N PHE A 28 9.59 -6.42 -10.58
CA PHE A 28 10.27 -5.69 -9.52
C PHE A 28 11.78 -5.86 -9.69
N GLU A 29 12.50 -4.75 -9.61
CA GLU A 29 13.95 -4.74 -9.51
C GLU A 29 14.31 -3.81 -8.36
N LEU A 30 15.22 -4.26 -7.47
CA LEU A 30 15.68 -3.44 -6.37
C LEU A 30 16.37 -2.19 -6.93
N PHE A 31 15.82 -1.02 -6.62
CA PHE A 31 16.38 0.27 -7.03
C PHE A 31 17.01 1.03 -5.86
N ASP A 32 16.29 1.11 -4.75
CA ASP A 32 16.74 1.77 -3.52
C ASP A 32 16.11 1.08 -2.29
N PRO A 33 16.87 0.81 -1.20
CA PRO A 33 16.33 0.16 0.01
C PRO A 33 15.25 0.96 0.76
N THR A 34 14.97 2.20 0.36
CA THR A 34 13.92 3.05 0.91
C THR A 34 12.71 3.19 -0.03
N GLU A 35 12.73 2.57 -1.21
CA GLU A 35 11.62 2.69 -2.16
C GLU A 35 10.32 2.11 -1.59
N GLY A 36 9.22 2.89 -1.68
CA GLY A 36 7.93 2.51 -1.12
C GLY A 36 7.84 2.67 0.41
N ILE A 37 8.81 3.34 1.04
CA ILE A 37 8.87 3.57 2.48
C ILE A 37 8.91 5.08 2.75
N HIS A 38 7.84 5.61 3.32
CA HIS A 38 7.72 7.00 3.74
C HIS A 38 8.82 7.35 4.78
N PRO A 39 9.49 8.52 4.67
CA PRO A 39 9.20 9.66 3.79
C PRO A 39 9.90 9.63 2.42
N SER A 40 10.52 8.52 2.03
CA SER A 40 11.26 8.45 0.77
C SER A 40 10.36 8.63 -0.45
N LYS A 41 10.87 9.39 -1.43
CA LYS A 41 10.22 9.64 -2.73
C LYS A 41 11.01 9.07 -3.90
N VAL A 42 12.02 8.24 -3.64
CA VAL A 42 12.92 7.68 -4.66
C VAL A 42 12.20 6.89 -5.75
N THR A 43 11.00 6.37 -5.49
CA THR A 43 10.18 5.69 -6.49
C THR A 43 9.82 6.56 -7.69
N LEU A 44 9.77 7.89 -7.52
CA LEU A 44 9.52 8.84 -8.61
C LEU A 44 10.74 9.01 -9.54
N ASN A 45 11.90 8.49 -9.13
CA ASN A 45 13.13 8.49 -9.92
C ASN A 45 13.46 7.10 -10.48
N ASN A 46 12.78 6.04 -10.03
CA ASN A 46 13.04 4.68 -10.47
C ASN A 46 12.66 4.53 -11.96
N PRO A 47 13.60 4.19 -12.87
CA PRO A 47 13.29 4.01 -14.29
C PRO A 47 12.43 2.79 -14.60
N ARG A 48 12.26 1.86 -13.66
CA ARG A 48 11.36 0.71 -13.77
C ARG A 48 9.94 1.01 -13.33
N ASN A 49 9.72 2.10 -12.60
CA ASN A 49 8.38 2.53 -12.22
C ASN A 49 7.65 3.15 -13.42
N PRO A 50 6.61 2.49 -13.98
CA PRO A 50 5.90 2.99 -15.16
C PRO A 50 5.04 4.24 -14.85
N PHE A 51 4.81 4.52 -13.57
CA PHE A 51 3.95 5.61 -13.11
C PHE A 51 4.74 6.87 -12.71
N ARG A 52 6.07 6.86 -12.84
CA ARG A 52 6.93 7.96 -12.40
C ARG A 52 6.64 9.29 -13.12
N GLU A 53 6.24 9.24 -14.40
CA GLU A 53 6.00 10.42 -15.24
C GLU A 53 4.51 10.82 -15.31
N PHE A 54 3.63 9.84 -15.47
CA PHE A 54 2.19 10.07 -15.69
C PHE A 54 1.36 9.99 -14.40
N GLY A 55 1.94 9.46 -13.32
CA GLY A 55 1.28 9.28 -12.04
C GLY A 55 0.22 8.18 -12.02
N VAL A 56 -0.28 7.91 -10.83
CA VAL A 56 -1.47 7.12 -10.54
C VAL A 56 -2.39 8.00 -9.70
N SER A 57 -3.69 8.00 -9.98
CA SER A 57 -4.69 8.61 -9.11
C SER A 57 -5.09 7.67 -7.98
N ASP A 58 -5.68 8.22 -6.92
CA ASP A 58 -6.08 7.42 -5.75
C ASP A 58 -7.11 6.33 -6.10
N ASP A 59 -7.96 6.55 -7.11
CA ASP A 59 -8.94 5.55 -7.56
C ASP A 59 -8.28 4.45 -8.42
N GLN A 60 -7.33 4.81 -9.28
CA GLN A 60 -6.67 3.87 -10.20
C GLN A 60 -5.81 2.84 -9.46
N LYS A 61 -5.32 3.14 -8.26
CA LYS A 61 -4.44 2.25 -7.51
C LYS A 61 -5.10 0.90 -7.19
N PHE A 62 -6.41 0.89 -6.95
CA PHE A 62 -7.17 -0.32 -6.66
C PHE A 62 -7.33 -1.22 -7.89
N ALA A 63 -7.63 -0.63 -9.06
CA ALA A 63 -7.69 -1.37 -10.32
C ALA A 63 -6.31 -1.99 -10.67
N ILE A 64 -5.24 -1.19 -10.56
CA ILE A 64 -3.87 -1.68 -10.82
C ILE A 64 -3.46 -2.76 -9.82
N SER A 65 -3.94 -2.70 -8.58
CA SER A 65 -3.66 -3.74 -7.58
C SER A 65 -4.27 -5.10 -7.93
N GLY A 66 -5.39 -5.13 -8.65
CA GLY A 66 -6.03 -6.35 -9.13
C GLY A 66 -5.33 -6.96 -10.34
N ASP A 67 -4.87 -6.11 -11.27
CA ASP A 67 -4.45 -6.56 -12.61
C ASP A 67 -2.94 -6.44 -12.87
N GLY A 68 -2.18 -5.75 -12.01
CA GLY A 68 -0.79 -5.38 -12.26
C GLY A 68 0.28 -6.35 -11.75
N GLY A 69 -0.11 -7.49 -11.18
CA GLY A 69 0.80 -8.36 -10.42
C GLY A 69 1.40 -7.64 -9.21
N ASN A 70 2.31 -8.29 -8.46
CA ASN A 70 2.85 -7.65 -7.26
C ASN A 70 3.72 -6.43 -7.57
N ALA A 71 4.51 -6.48 -8.64
CA ALA A 71 5.36 -5.38 -9.04
C ALA A 71 4.57 -4.14 -9.51
N GLY A 72 3.57 -4.32 -10.37
CA GLY A 72 2.71 -3.21 -10.82
C GLY A 72 1.91 -2.61 -9.67
N ALA A 73 1.38 -3.45 -8.78
CA ALA A 73 0.72 -3.00 -7.56
C ALA A 73 1.68 -2.24 -6.63
N PHE A 74 2.90 -2.75 -6.40
CA PHE A 74 3.92 -2.08 -5.61
C PHE A 74 4.22 -0.67 -6.15
N TYR A 75 4.55 -0.55 -7.44
CA TYR A 75 4.86 0.74 -8.03
C TYR A 75 3.68 1.72 -7.98
N SER A 76 2.46 1.22 -8.13
CA SER A 76 1.24 2.01 -7.97
C SER A 76 1.12 2.57 -6.54
N TRP A 77 1.19 1.70 -5.53
CA TRP A 77 1.11 2.09 -4.11
C TRP A 77 2.27 2.99 -3.68
N ALA A 78 3.49 2.71 -4.11
CA ALA A 78 4.66 3.54 -3.82
C ALA A 78 4.54 4.93 -4.46
N THR A 79 4.07 5.00 -5.71
CA THR A 79 3.88 6.28 -6.43
C THR A 79 2.82 7.14 -5.76
N ILE A 80 1.68 6.55 -5.38
CA ILE A 80 0.64 7.31 -4.68
C ILE A 80 1.08 7.68 -3.27
N LEU A 81 1.82 6.81 -2.55
CA LEU A 81 2.41 7.12 -1.24
C LEU A 81 3.32 8.35 -1.29
N ALA A 82 4.19 8.45 -2.31
CA ALA A 82 5.09 9.58 -2.47
C ALA A 82 4.36 10.93 -2.67
N LYS A 83 3.10 10.89 -3.12
CA LYS A 83 2.23 12.06 -3.35
C LYS A 83 1.25 12.31 -2.20
N ILE A 84 0.67 11.25 -1.66
CA ILE A 84 -0.38 11.22 -0.64
C ILE A 84 0.11 10.30 0.49
N PRO A 85 0.88 10.84 1.46
CA PRO A 85 1.47 10.07 2.54
C PRO A 85 0.42 9.75 3.61
N ILE A 86 -0.35 8.68 3.39
CA ILE A 86 -1.35 8.15 4.32
C ILE A 86 -1.06 6.68 4.64
N GLY A 87 -1.55 6.21 5.79
CA GLY A 87 -1.28 4.87 6.29
C GLY A 87 -1.71 3.75 5.35
N GLU A 88 -2.83 3.92 4.63
CA GLU A 88 -3.29 2.95 3.63
C GLU A 88 -2.24 2.74 2.54
N ASN A 89 -1.74 3.84 1.94
CA ASN A 89 -0.76 3.77 0.87
C ASN A 89 0.55 3.14 1.35
N GLN A 90 1.00 3.48 2.57
CA GLN A 90 2.19 2.87 3.16
C GLN A 90 2.00 1.38 3.45
N PHE A 91 0.85 1.02 4.01
CA PHE A 91 0.55 -0.36 4.36
C PHE A 91 0.51 -1.25 3.12
N PHE A 92 -0.19 -0.83 2.07
CA PHE A 92 -0.29 -1.65 0.85
C PHE A 92 1.00 -1.65 0.01
N ALA A 93 1.82 -0.59 0.05
CA ALA A 93 3.18 -0.65 -0.50
C ALA A 93 4.04 -1.72 0.21
N ALA A 94 3.97 -1.78 1.55
CA ALA A 94 4.69 -2.78 2.35
C ALA A 94 4.15 -4.20 2.13
N VAL A 95 2.83 -4.37 2.00
CA VAL A 95 2.20 -5.64 1.61
C VAL A 95 2.77 -6.14 0.29
N LYS A 96 2.92 -5.27 -0.71
CA LYS A 96 3.44 -5.71 -2.00
C LYS A 96 4.94 -6.05 -1.98
N LEU A 97 5.74 -5.38 -1.15
CA LEU A 97 7.12 -5.82 -0.90
C LEU A 97 7.18 -7.22 -0.25
N ARG A 98 6.31 -7.49 0.73
CA ARG A 98 6.17 -8.83 1.32
C ARG A 98 5.78 -9.86 0.26
N ASP A 99 4.74 -9.56 -0.53
CA ASP A 99 4.24 -10.49 -1.56
C ASP A 99 5.33 -10.81 -2.61
N ILE A 100 6.14 -9.82 -3.02
CA ILE A 100 7.30 -10.00 -3.92
C ILE A 100 8.34 -10.94 -3.28
N TYR A 101 8.66 -10.72 -2.00
CA TYR A 101 9.62 -11.56 -1.26
C TYR A 101 9.13 -13.01 -1.12
N GLU A 102 7.87 -13.21 -0.73
CA GLU A 102 7.28 -14.54 -0.52
C GLU A 102 7.08 -15.30 -1.83
N SER A 103 6.77 -14.59 -2.92
CA SER A 103 6.54 -15.17 -4.25
C SER A 103 7.84 -15.44 -5.02
N ASN A 104 9.00 -15.07 -4.47
CA ASN A 104 10.31 -15.16 -5.14
C ASN A 104 10.37 -14.31 -6.44
N GLU A 105 9.71 -13.16 -6.47
CA GLU A 105 9.62 -12.28 -7.65
C GLU A 105 10.76 -11.24 -7.72
N VAL A 106 11.90 -11.55 -7.10
CA VAL A 106 13.12 -10.72 -7.08
C VAL A 106 14.36 -11.62 -7.12
N ALA A 107 15.48 -11.10 -7.60
CA ALA A 107 16.76 -11.81 -7.61
C ALA A 107 17.17 -12.31 -6.21
N ASP A 108 17.78 -13.50 -6.14
CA ASP A 108 18.10 -14.17 -4.88
C ASP A 108 19.00 -13.31 -3.98
N GLU A 109 19.96 -12.58 -4.56
CA GLU A 109 20.84 -11.66 -3.84
C GLU A 109 20.12 -10.48 -3.16
N ASP A 110 18.96 -10.08 -3.67
CA ASP A 110 18.21 -8.91 -3.20
C ASP A 110 17.09 -9.27 -2.22
N ARG A 111 16.77 -10.56 -2.08
CA ARG A 111 15.61 -11.03 -1.32
C ARG A 111 15.57 -10.54 0.11
N GLU A 112 16.70 -10.62 0.80
CA GLU A 112 16.77 -10.21 2.20
C GLU A 112 16.59 -8.69 2.33
N THR A 113 17.10 -7.93 1.37
CA THR A 113 16.87 -6.49 1.29
C THR A 113 15.37 -6.21 1.12
N VAL A 114 14.68 -6.91 0.21
CA VAL A 114 13.23 -6.73 -0.01
C VAL A 114 12.41 -7.14 1.21
N ARG A 115 12.78 -8.24 1.89
CA ARG A 115 12.16 -8.63 3.17
C ARG A 115 12.28 -7.51 4.20
N GLN A 116 13.48 -6.93 4.32
CA GLN A 116 13.73 -5.84 5.25
C GLN A 116 13.02 -4.55 4.83
N MET A 117 12.87 -4.28 3.53
CA MET A 117 12.04 -3.17 3.02
C MET A 117 10.58 -3.34 3.45
N ALA A 118 10.01 -4.54 3.33
CA ALA A 118 8.65 -4.81 3.79
C ALA A 118 8.50 -4.57 5.30
N VAL A 119 9.42 -5.09 6.12
CA VAL A 119 9.46 -4.85 7.58
C VAL A 119 9.54 -3.35 7.88
N ASN A 120 10.44 -2.62 7.20
CA ASN A 120 10.61 -1.19 7.40
C ASN A 120 9.36 -0.39 6.94
N GLY A 121 8.69 -0.82 5.88
CA GLY A 121 7.43 -0.25 5.41
C GLY A 121 6.29 -0.43 6.42
N PHE A 122 6.16 -1.63 7.01
CA PHE A 122 5.23 -1.85 8.11
C PHE A 122 5.61 -1.07 9.36
N GLN A 123 6.90 -0.94 9.68
CA GLN A 123 7.36 -0.09 10.77
C GLN A 123 7.01 1.39 10.52
N ALA A 124 7.05 1.87 9.28
CA ALA A 124 6.62 3.22 8.93
C ALA A 124 5.12 3.45 9.18
N VAL A 125 4.27 2.41 9.06
CA VAL A 125 2.87 2.48 9.49
C VAL A 125 2.77 2.73 11.00
N LEU A 126 3.54 1.98 11.80
CA LEU A 126 3.57 2.17 13.25
C LEU A 126 4.05 3.58 13.61
N ASP A 127 5.13 4.03 13.00
CA ASP A 127 5.80 5.26 13.41
C ASP A 127 5.09 6.52 12.91
N CYS A 128 4.61 6.51 11.65
CA CYS A 128 4.10 7.69 10.98
C CYS A 128 2.58 7.72 10.86
N PHE A 129 1.93 6.56 10.85
CA PHE A 129 0.49 6.43 10.60
C PHE A 129 -0.25 5.59 11.66
N PRO A 130 0.04 5.73 12.98
CA PRO A 130 -0.47 4.83 14.00
C PRO A 130 -2.00 4.83 14.14
N GLU A 131 -2.63 5.95 13.80
CA GLU A 131 -4.08 6.16 13.89
C GLU A 131 -4.82 5.86 12.57
N SER A 132 -4.13 5.37 11.53
CA SER A 132 -4.79 5.03 10.27
C SER A 132 -5.64 3.77 10.41
N LEU A 133 -6.79 3.81 9.75
CA LEU A 133 -7.88 2.85 9.90
C LEU A 133 -8.21 2.22 8.55
N LEU A 134 -8.46 0.92 8.57
CA LEU A 134 -9.04 0.16 7.48
C LEU A 134 -10.51 -0.11 7.81
N PHE A 135 -11.41 0.26 6.92
CA PHE A 135 -12.83 -0.04 7.03
C PHE A 135 -13.18 -1.28 6.21
N ASP A 136 -14.09 -2.10 6.71
CA ASP A 136 -14.69 -3.16 5.93
C ASP A 136 -15.63 -2.60 4.84
N ALA A 137 -16.11 -3.47 3.94
CA ALA A 137 -17.01 -3.07 2.85
C ALA A 137 -18.34 -2.47 3.34
N THR A 138 -18.70 -2.68 4.61
CA THR A 138 -19.90 -2.11 5.23
C THR A 138 -19.64 -0.79 5.94
N GLY A 139 -18.38 -0.35 6.05
CA GLY A 139 -17.96 0.84 6.79
C GLY A 139 -18.16 0.74 8.30
N THR A 140 -18.48 -0.45 8.83
CA THR A 140 -18.95 -0.65 10.20
C THR A 140 -17.85 -1.23 11.10
N PHE A 141 -16.97 -2.06 10.54
CA PHE A 141 -15.84 -2.62 11.28
C PHE A 141 -14.56 -1.92 10.88
N THR A 142 -13.76 -1.58 11.88
CA THR A 142 -12.52 -0.85 11.69
C THR A 142 -11.34 -1.61 12.28
N PHE A 143 -10.35 -1.89 11.44
CA PHE A 143 -9.06 -2.39 11.88
C PHE A 143 -8.04 -1.25 11.92
N ARG A 144 -7.20 -1.20 12.95
CA ARG A 144 -6.05 -0.29 12.95
C ARG A 144 -4.95 -0.86 12.07
N PHE A 145 -4.49 -0.07 11.10
CA PHE A 145 -3.34 -0.46 10.27
C PHE A 145 -2.10 -0.72 11.13
N ALA A 146 -1.95 -0.02 12.27
CA ALA A 146 -0.87 -0.31 13.21
C ALA A 146 -0.90 -1.75 13.75
N THR A 147 -2.08 -2.27 14.14
CA THR A 147 -2.19 -3.66 14.59
C THR A 147 -1.82 -4.64 13.47
N LEU A 148 -2.32 -4.40 12.26
CA LEU A 148 -2.02 -5.24 11.11
C LEU A 148 -0.52 -5.22 10.78
N ALA A 149 0.09 -4.02 10.74
CA ALA A 149 1.51 -3.85 10.47
C ALA A 149 2.39 -4.52 11.52
N TYR A 150 2.04 -4.42 12.81
CA TYR A 150 2.76 -5.10 13.88
C TYR A 150 2.80 -6.63 13.66
N VAL A 151 1.65 -7.23 13.32
CA VAL A 151 1.57 -8.67 13.04
C VAL A 151 2.41 -9.03 11.81
N GLN A 152 2.34 -8.24 10.74
CA GLN A 152 3.12 -8.47 9.53
C GLN A 152 4.64 -8.41 9.75
N ILE A 153 5.11 -7.51 10.62
CA ILE A 153 6.53 -7.47 11.01
C ILE A 153 6.94 -8.81 11.65
N LEU A 154 6.11 -9.37 12.54
CA LEU A 154 6.40 -10.64 13.19
C LEU A 154 6.36 -11.82 12.20
N GLU A 155 5.39 -11.85 11.29
CA GLU A 155 5.28 -12.89 10.24
C GLU A 155 6.51 -12.91 9.33
N LEU A 156 7.09 -11.74 9.07
CA LEU A 156 8.35 -11.59 8.32
C LEU A 156 9.61 -11.89 9.14
N ASN A 157 9.49 -12.39 10.38
CA ASN A 157 10.59 -12.57 11.34
C ASN A 157 11.35 -11.27 11.67
N GLY A 158 10.68 -10.12 11.54
CA GLY A 158 11.17 -8.84 12.04
C GLY A 158 10.85 -8.63 13.52
N VAL A 159 11.40 -7.56 14.09
CA VAL A 159 11.10 -7.13 15.45
C VAL A 159 10.55 -5.70 15.38
N PRO A 160 9.30 -5.44 15.82
CA PRO A 160 8.77 -4.09 15.89
C PRO A 160 9.67 -3.21 16.76
N GLN A 161 10.01 -2.03 16.25
CA GLN A 161 10.87 -1.07 16.94
C GLN A 161 10.04 -0.04 17.71
N GLY A 162 10.65 0.59 18.72
CA GLY A 162 9.98 1.52 19.62
C GLY A 162 9.21 0.81 20.74
N ASP A 163 8.35 1.55 21.45
CA ASP A 163 7.63 1.04 22.62
C ASP A 163 6.29 0.37 22.25
N TRP A 164 6.22 -0.19 21.04
CA TRP A 164 5.04 -0.87 20.52
C TRP A 164 4.89 -2.26 21.15
N THR A 165 3.69 -2.57 21.60
CA THR A 165 3.36 -3.88 22.17
C THR A 165 2.00 -4.34 21.67
N LEU A 166 1.84 -5.66 21.54
CA LEU A 166 0.55 -6.27 21.23
C LEU A 166 -0.15 -6.64 22.54
N VAL A 167 -1.32 -6.05 22.76
CA VAL A 167 -2.18 -6.34 23.91
C VAL A 167 -3.54 -6.87 23.45
N GLN A 168 -4.34 -7.42 24.36
CA GLN A 168 -5.74 -7.72 24.09
C GLN A 168 -6.62 -6.54 24.52
N ASP A 169 -7.54 -6.14 23.65
CA ASP A 169 -8.58 -5.17 24.00
C ASP A 169 -9.63 -5.78 24.95
N THR A 170 -10.63 -4.99 25.34
CA THR A 170 -11.70 -5.43 26.25
C THR A 170 -12.58 -6.55 25.67
N LEU A 171 -12.47 -6.82 24.37
CA LEU A 171 -13.19 -7.87 23.65
C LEU A 171 -12.27 -9.08 23.34
N GLY A 172 -11.01 -9.05 23.77
CA GLY A 172 -10.03 -10.10 23.53
C GLY A 172 -9.30 -10.01 22.18
N ASN A 173 -9.53 -8.96 21.39
CA ASN A 173 -8.89 -8.81 20.09
C ASN A 173 -7.46 -8.27 20.25
N PRO A 174 -6.49 -8.75 19.45
CA PRO A 174 -5.15 -8.18 19.45
C PRO A 174 -5.19 -6.71 18.99
N THR A 175 -4.49 -5.85 19.72
CA THR A 175 -4.34 -4.43 19.41
C THR A 175 -2.89 -4.02 19.67
N ALA A 176 -2.25 -3.41 18.66
CA ALA A 176 -0.96 -2.78 18.86
C ALA A 176 -1.15 -1.43 19.55
N ILE A 177 -0.45 -1.22 20.67
CA ILE A 177 -0.41 0.05 21.40
C ILE A 177 1.02 0.52 21.57
N ARG A 178 1.22 1.83 21.60
CA ARG A 178 2.50 2.44 21.98
C ARG A 178 2.45 2.80 23.46
N SER A 179 3.33 2.20 24.25
CA SER A 179 3.30 2.29 25.73
C SER A 179 3.49 3.71 26.25
N THR A 180 4.23 4.54 25.51
CA THR A 180 4.50 5.95 25.83
C THR A 180 3.46 6.93 25.26
N GLY A 181 2.43 6.43 24.59
CA GLY A 181 1.50 7.25 23.80
C GLY A 181 2.11 7.73 22.48
N VAL A 182 1.37 8.54 21.72
CA VAL A 182 1.84 9.09 20.44
C VAL A 182 2.69 10.33 20.71
N ASP A 183 4.01 10.20 20.60
CA ASP A 183 4.93 11.34 20.59
C ASP A 183 4.86 12.06 19.23
N THR A 184 4.10 13.15 19.18
CA THR A 184 3.85 13.92 17.97
C THR A 184 5.09 14.68 17.48
N LEU A 185 6.01 15.09 18.36
CA LEU A 185 7.20 15.87 17.98
C LEU A 185 8.23 15.00 17.28
N ASN A 186 8.48 13.81 17.81
CA ASN A 186 9.42 12.85 17.19
C ASN A 186 8.86 12.29 15.88
N ARG A 187 7.55 12.02 15.82
CA ARG A 187 6.87 11.64 14.58
C ARG A 187 7.04 12.69 13.49
N ASP A 188 6.80 13.96 13.80
CA ASP A 188 6.87 15.04 12.83
C ASP A 188 8.29 15.23 12.25
N PHE A 189 9.34 14.90 13.00
CA PHE A 189 10.71 14.93 12.49
C PHE A 189 11.02 13.71 11.60
N LYS A 190 10.60 12.51 12.01
CA LYS A 190 10.88 11.25 11.31
C LYS A 190 10.06 11.08 10.03
N CYS A 191 8.88 11.69 9.96
CA CYS A 191 7.84 11.41 8.95
C CYS A 191 7.59 12.59 8.00
N ARG A 192 8.55 13.50 7.81
CA ARG A 192 8.48 14.62 6.85
C ARG A 192 9.41 14.44 5.67
#